data_AF-A0A419T840-F1
#
_entry.id   AF-A0A419T840-F1
#
_cell.length_a   1.000
_cell.length_b   1.000
_cell.length_c   1.000
_cell.angle_alpha   90.00
_cell.angle_beta   90.00
_cell.angle_gamma   90.00
#
_symmetry.space_group_name_H-M   'P 1'
#
loop_
_entity.id
_entity.type
_entity.pdbx_description
1 polymer ?
#
loop_
_entity_poly.entity_id
_entity_poly.type
_entity_poly.pdbx_seq_one_letter_code
_entity_poly.pdbx_strand_id
1 'polypeptide(L)'
;MIQWNKRENHSVTFFVGENGTGKSTLLEAIAVAYGFNPEGGSLNHKFSSRNTHSQLYNQLLLSKSFYHPKDGFFLRAESFYNLASEIDNLDIESYSADENLSQKHTK
;
A
#
# COMPACT_ATOMS: atom_id res chain seq x y z
N MET A 1 -33.00 8.42 -23.88
CA MET A 1 -31.98 7.38 -24.08
C MET A 1 -30.61 8.01 -23.81
N ILE A 2 -30.11 7.91 -22.58
CA ILE A 2 -28.77 8.41 -22.23
C ILE A 2 -27.89 7.17 -22.09
N GLN A 3 -27.02 6.94 -23.07
CA GLN A 3 -25.93 5.99 -22.91
C GLN A 3 -24.76 6.70 -22.22
N TRP A 4 -24.47 6.30 -20.99
CA TRP A 4 -23.18 6.57 -20.37
C TRP A 4 -22.21 5.47 -20.78
N ASN A 5 -21.31 5.77 -21.70
CA ASN A 5 -20.18 4.90 -21.99
C ASN A 5 -19.17 5.01 -20.84
N LYS A 6 -19.24 4.05 -19.92
CA LYS A 6 -18.20 3.78 -18.92
C LYS A 6 -16.97 3.29 -19.68
N ARG A 7 -16.05 4.21 -20.03
CA ARG A 7 -14.72 3.85 -20.54
C ARG A 7 -13.90 3.30 -19.36
N GLU A 8 -13.99 1.99 -19.13
CA GLU A 8 -13.08 1.24 -18.28
C GLU A 8 -11.68 1.26 -18.92
N ASN A 9 -10.92 2.33 -18.69
CA ASN A 9 -9.56 2.45 -19.17
C ASN A 9 -8.61 1.97 -18.07
N HIS A 10 -8.41 0.66 -17.94
CA HIS A 10 -7.45 0.07 -17.01
C HIS A 10 -6.01 0.23 -17.54
N SER A 11 -5.53 1.47 -17.59
CA SER A 11 -4.14 1.75 -17.99
C SER A 11 -3.19 1.39 -16.86
N VAL A 12 -2.26 0.47 -17.12
CA VAL A 12 -1.20 0.09 -16.20
C VAL A 12 0.10 0.78 -16.64
N THR A 13 0.78 1.46 -15.71
CA THR A 13 2.06 2.13 -15.96
C THR A 13 3.17 1.43 -15.17
N PHE A 14 4.25 1.08 -15.86
CA PHE A 14 5.41 0.44 -15.25
C PHE A 14 6.60 1.40 -15.21
N PHE A 15 7.29 1.47 -14.08
CA PHE A 15 8.59 2.12 -13.95
C PHE A 15 9.69 1.06 -13.96
N VAL A 16 10.55 1.08 -14.98
CA VAL A 16 11.63 0.11 -15.17
C VAL A 16 13.00 0.80 -15.19
N GLY A 17 14.06 0.08 -14.82
CA GLY A 17 15.43 0.58 -14.74
C GLY A 17 16.30 -0.22 -13.77
N GLU A 18 17.61 0.02 -13.80
CA GLU A 18 18.60 -0.72 -12.98
C GLU A 18 18.37 -0.59 -11.48
N ASN A 19 18.86 -1.55 -10.69
CA ASN A 19 18.75 -1.47 -9.23
C ASN A 19 19.53 -0.25 -8.70
N GLY A 20 18.95 0.47 -7.73
CA GLY A 20 19.57 1.67 -7.16
C GLY A 20 19.33 2.99 -7.94
N THR A 21 18.63 2.99 -9.08
CA THR A 21 18.33 4.22 -9.84
C THR A 21 17.24 5.13 -9.23
N GLY A 22 16.73 4.78 -8.05
CA GLY A 22 15.72 5.60 -7.35
C GLY A 22 14.27 5.37 -7.77
N LYS A 23 13.93 4.27 -8.47
CA LYS A 23 12.55 3.94 -8.88
C LYS A 23 11.57 3.94 -7.70
N SER A 24 11.90 3.25 -6.62
CA SER A 24 11.06 3.18 -5.41
C SER A 24 10.94 4.57 -4.76
N THR A 25 12.02 5.34 -4.74
CA THR A 25 12.04 6.72 -4.21
C THR A 25 11.15 7.65 -5.02
N LEU A 26 11.17 7.55 -6.36
CA LEU A 26 10.29 8.34 -7.22
C LEU A 26 8.82 7.96 -7.01
N LEU A 27 8.52 6.66 -6.92
CA LEU A 27 7.16 6.18 -6.74
C LEU A 27 6.60 6.59 -5.37
N GLU A 28 7.41 6.51 -4.32
CA GLU A 28 7.10 7.06 -2.99
C GLU A 28 6.84 8.57 -3.07
N ALA A 29 7.73 9.34 -3.71
CA ALA A 29 7.59 10.78 -3.82
C ALA A 29 6.31 11.19 -4.56
N ILE A 30 5.94 10.47 -5.62
CA ILE A 30 4.66 10.67 -6.34
C ILE A 30 3.47 10.34 -5.43
N ALA A 31 3.51 9.22 -4.70
CA ALA A 31 2.42 8.84 -3.82
C ALA A 31 2.20 9.87 -2.70
N VAL A 32 3.27 10.30 -2.05
CA VAL A 32 3.22 11.32 -0.99
C VAL A 32 2.74 12.67 -1.54
N ALA A 33 3.28 13.12 -2.68
CA ALA A 33 2.81 14.34 -3.33
C ALA A 33 1.33 14.25 -3.77
N TYR A 34 0.83 13.05 -4.08
CA TYR A 34 -0.58 12.83 -4.42
C TYR A 34 -1.50 12.92 -3.19
N GLY A 35 -0.95 12.72 -1.98
CA GLY A 35 -1.65 12.79 -0.70
C GLY A 35 -1.74 11.46 0.04
N PHE A 36 -1.07 10.40 -0.44
CA PHE A 36 -1.00 9.12 0.27
C PHE A 36 -0.07 9.21 1.48
N ASN A 37 -0.28 8.30 2.44
CA ASN A 37 0.65 8.11 3.53
C ASN A 37 1.96 7.49 3.01
N PRO A 38 3.12 8.02 3.40
CA PRO A 38 4.40 7.39 3.09
C PRO A 38 4.51 5.90 3.47
N GLU A 39 3.82 5.42 4.52
CA GLU A 39 3.80 4.00 4.93
C GLU A 39 2.92 3.10 4.05
N GLY A 40 2.24 3.67 3.07
CA GLY A 40 1.21 3.01 2.28
C GLY A 40 -0.18 3.11 2.91
N GLY A 41 -1.20 2.66 2.18
CA GLY A 41 -2.60 2.76 2.59
C GLY A 41 -3.48 3.57 1.64
N SER A 42 -4.72 3.81 2.06
CA SER A 42 -5.68 4.64 1.31
C SER A 42 -5.51 6.14 1.60
N LEU A 43 -6.12 6.98 0.76
CA LEU A 43 -6.11 8.44 0.91
C LEU A 43 -6.80 8.95 2.18
N ASN A 44 -7.68 8.14 2.78
CA ASN A 44 -8.49 8.54 3.94
C ASN A 44 -7.72 8.49 5.27
N HIS A 45 -6.54 7.88 5.30
CA HIS A 45 -5.74 7.73 6.52
C HIS A 45 -4.53 8.68 6.52
N LYS A 46 -4.70 9.88 7.08
CA LYS A 46 -3.60 10.80 7.38
C LYS A 46 -2.96 10.44 8.72
N PHE A 47 -2.18 9.36 8.78
CA PHE A 47 -1.26 9.16 9.90
C PHE A 47 0.04 9.90 9.60
N SER A 48 0.46 10.80 10.51
CA SER A 48 1.79 11.39 10.46
C SER A 48 2.80 10.40 11.05
N SER A 49 3.35 9.48 10.27
CA SER A 49 4.55 8.74 10.69
C SER A 49 5.77 9.68 10.60
N ARG A 50 6.77 9.44 11.44
CA ARG A 50 7.98 10.28 11.54
C ARG A 50 8.75 10.30 10.20
N ASN A 51 9.45 11.41 9.96
CA ASN A 51 10.19 11.76 8.73
C ASN A 51 11.35 10.78 8.37
N THR A 52 11.07 9.56 7.93
CA THR A 52 12.07 8.65 7.34
C THR A 52 12.07 8.65 5.81
N HIS A 53 11.16 9.40 5.18
CA HIS A 53 10.97 9.40 3.73
C HIS A 53 11.74 10.53 3.03
N SER A 54 12.02 10.35 1.74
CA SER A 54 12.78 11.31 0.94
C SER A 54 12.04 12.65 0.81
N GLN A 55 12.75 13.77 0.91
CA GLN A 55 12.18 15.12 0.69
C GLN A 55 11.85 15.41 -0.78
N LEU A 56 12.11 14.46 -1.70
CA LEU A 56 11.90 14.62 -3.15
C LEU A 56 10.46 15.03 -3.49
N TYR A 57 9.46 14.60 -2.71
CA TYR A 57 8.06 14.96 -2.96
C TYR A 57 7.82 16.49 -2.93
N ASN A 58 8.61 17.25 -2.14
CA ASN A 58 8.48 18.71 -2.07
C ASN A 58 8.90 19.42 -3.37
N GLN A 59 9.67 18.74 -4.21
CA GLN A 59 10.16 19.27 -5.49
C GLN A 59 9.30 18.80 -6.68
N LEU A 60 8.27 17.99 -6.43
CA LEU A 60 7.39 17.47 -7.47
C LEU A 60 6.14 18.34 -7.63
N LEU A 61 5.83 18.70 -8.87
CA LEU A 61 4.56 19.30 -9.26
C LEU A 61 3.73 18.25 -9.98
N LEU A 62 2.65 17.79 -9.35
CA LEU A 62 1.73 16.83 -9.96
C LEU A 62 0.64 17.56 -10.75
N SER A 63 0.56 17.31 -12.05
CA SER A 63 -0.57 17.73 -12.87
C SER A 63 -1.63 16.64 -12.91
N LYS A 64 -2.85 16.95 -12.47
CA LYS A 64 -3.99 16.02 -12.46
C LYS A 64 -4.96 16.40 -13.56
N SER A 65 -5.42 15.42 -14.34
CA SER A 65 -6.49 15.63 -15.33
C SER A 65 -7.83 15.91 -14.63
N PHE A 66 -8.77 16.53 -15.35
CA PHE A 66 -10.13 16.77 -14.87
C PHE A 66 -10.82 15.48 -14.40
N TYR A 67 -10.51 14.36 -15.06
CA TYR A 67 -10.91 13.02 -14.63
C TYR A 67 -9.78 12.37 -13.83
N HIS A 68 -9.74 12.62 -12.52
CA HIS A 68 -8.80 11.96 -11.61
C HIS A 68 -9.55 11.05 -10.62
N PRO A 69 -8.95 9.91 -10.24
CA PRO A 69 -9.56 9.02 -9.27
C PRO A 69 -9.65 9.70 -7.90
N LYS A 70 -10.84 9.65 -7.30
CA LYS A 70 -11.15 10.21 -5.97
C LYS A 70 -10.68 9.31 -4.83
N ASP A 71 -10.38 8.06 -5.13
CA ASP A 71 -9.90 7.07 -4.19
C ASP A 71 -8.75 6.27 -4.83
N GLY A 72 -7.93 5.65 -3.99
CA GLY A 72 -6.79 4.84 -4.41
C GLY A 72 -6.06 4.26 -3.22
N PHE A 73 -5.06 3.44 -3.52
CA PHE A 73 -4.24 2.78 -2.51
C PHE A 73 -2.77 2.81 -2.93
N PHE A 74 -1.89 3.14 -1.99
CA PHE A 74 -0.44 3.03 -2.17
C PHE A 74 0.07 1.75 -1.49
N LEU A 75 0.57 0.81 -2.29
CA LEU A 75 1.10 -0.47 -1.82
C LEU A 75 2.62 -0.39 -1.66
N ARG A 76 3.12 -0.77 -0.48
CA ARG A 76 4.55 -0.97 -0.21
C ARG A 76 4.82 -2.44 0.04
N ALA A 77 5.92 -2.93 -0.53
CA ALA A 77 6.36 -4.31 -0.29
C ALA A 77 6.69 -4.55 1.19
N GLU A 78 7.38 -3.62 1.85
CA GLU A 78 7.78 -3.73 3.26
C GLU A 78 6.57 -3.91 4.19
N SER A 79 5.53 -3.08 4.03
CA SER A 79 4.29 -3.19 4.81
C SER A 79 3.50 -4.45 4.47
N PHE A 80 3.52 -4.89 3.21
CA PHE A 80 2.87 -6.12 2.77
C PHE A 80 3.52 -7.36 3.38
N TYR A 81 4.85 -7.41 3.43
CA TYR A 81 5.59 -8.50 4.08
C TYR A 81 5.24 -8.57 5.57
N ASN A 82 5.22 -7.45 6.28
CA ASN A 82 4.86 -7.42 7.69
C ASN A 82 3.43 -7.95 7.94
N LEU A 83 2.47 -7.56 7.12
CA LEU A 83 1.09 -8.07 7.22
C LEU A 83 1.03 -9.58 6.97
N ALA A 84 1.71 -10.07 5.93
CA ALA A 84 1.74 -11.50 5.61
C ALA A 84 2.39 -12.31 6.73
N SER A 85 3.51 -11.84 7.27
CA SER A 85 4.18 -12.48 8.41
C SER A 85 3.33 -12.47 9.68
N GLU A 86 2.57 -11.41 9.93
CA GLU A 86 1.65 -11.35 11.08
C GLU A 86 0.50 -12.35 10.94
N ILE A 87 -0.04 -12.50 9.72
CA ILE A 87 -1.07 -13.52 9.43
C ILE A 87 -0.50 -14.93 9.65
N ASP A 88 0.70 -15.20 9.14
CA ASP A 88 1.37 -16.50 9.34
C ASP A 88 1.60 -16.77 10.85
N ASN A 89 1.99 -15.77 11.64
CA ASN A 89 2.17 -15.90 13.08
C ASN A 89 0.85 -16.17 13.83
N LEU A 90 -0.23 -15.47 13.46
CA LEU A 90 -1.56 -15.68 14.04
C LEU A 90 -2.12 -17.05 13.68
N ASP A 91 -1.87 -17.53 12.45
CA ASP A 91 -2.21 -18.88 12.05
C ASP A 91 -1.44 -19.89 12.93
N ILE A 92 -0.15 -19.70 13.18
CA ILE A 92 0.65 -20.55 14.08
C ILE A 92 0.11 -20.52 15.53
N GLU A 93 -0.27 -19.36 16.07
CA GLU A 93 -0.89 -19.27 17.41
C GLU A 93 -2.25 -20.00 17.48
N SER A 94 -3.05 -19.94 16.41
CA SER A 94 -4.34 -20.64 16.35
C SER A 94 -4.17 -22.17 16.37
N TYR A 95 -3.18 -22.72 15.65
CA TYR A 95 -2.84 -24.14 15.73
C TYR A 95 -2.32 -24.54 17.12
N SER A 96 -1.53 -23.67 17.75
CA SER A 96 -0.96 -23.92 19.08
C SER A 96 -2.02 -23.91 20.18
N ALA A 97 -3.06 -23.07 20.05
CA ALA A 97 -4.15 -22.97 21.01
C ALA A 97 -5.07 -24.20 20.97
N ASP A 98 -5.36 -24.74 19.78
CA ASP A 98 -6.18 -25.95 19.61
C ASP A 98 -5.49 -27.20 20.16
N GLU A 99 -4.17 -27.30 20.05
CA GLU A 99 -3.40 -28.42 20.62
C GLU A 99 -3.43 -28.43 22.17
N ASN A 100 -3.39 -27.25 22.79
CA ASN A 100 -3.47 -27.09 24.24
C ASN A 100 -4.89 -27.33 24.80
N LEU A 101 -5.94 -27.08 24.01
CA LEU A 101 -7.32 -27.41 24.35
C LEU A 101 -7.60 -28.93 24.25
N SER A 102 -7.00 -29.61 23.29
CA SER A 102 -7.12 -31.08 23.14
C SER A 102 -6.48 -31.85 24.30
N GLN A 103 -5.38 -31.34 24.87
CA GLN A 103 -4.72 -31.97 26.02
C GLN A 103 -5.42 -31.75 27.37
N LYS A 104 -6.33 -30.77 27.49
CA LYS A 104 -7.10 -30.53 28.72
C LYS A 104 -8.30 -31.46 28.92
N HIS A 105 -8.74 -32.19 27.89
CA HIS A 105 -9.90 -33.08 27.96
C HIS A 105 -9.54 -34.56 28.23
N THR A 106 -8.26 -34.89 28.43
CA THR A 106 -7.80 -36.26 28.75
C THR A 106 -6.95 -36.31 30.03
N LYS A 107 -7.39 -35.60 31.08
CA LYS A 107 -6.98 -35.88 32.46
C LYS A 107 -8.18 -35.87 33.38
#